data_AF-A0A955EAB5-F1
#
_entry.id   AF-A0A955EAB5-F1
#
_cell.length_a   1.000
_cell.length_b   1.000
_cell.length_c   1.000
_cell.angle_alpha   90.00
_cell.angle_beta   90.00
_cell.angle_gamma   90.00
#
_symmetry.space_group_name_H-M   'P 1'
#
loop_
_entity.id
_entity.type
_entity.pdbx_description
1 polymer ?
#
loop_
_entity_poly.entity_id
_entity_poly.type
_entity_poly.pdbx_seq_one_letter_code
_entity_poly.pdbx_strand_id
1 'polypeptide(L)'
;MRNVRRGFTLVELMVVIAIIAVIAAVALPNLLATRLAANEAAAIATLRNLVTAQAQFQQRTRLDVDNDGIGEFGSFTELSGVGPGRMGTPLVPPILAGVFRVLTDDAAGQAAVNKS
;
A
#
# COMPACT_ATOMS: atom_id res chain seq x y z
N MET A 1 -21.16 50.64 30.97
CA MET A 1 -20.11 50.50 29.94
C MET A 1 -20.73 49.83 28.71
N ARG A 2 -20.94 50.55 27.60
CA ARG A 2 -21.52 49.97 26.37
C ARG A 2 -20.39 49.38 25.53
N ASN A 3 -20.38 48.06 25.39
CA ASN A 3 -19.49 47.35 24.49
C ASN A 3 -19.89 47.64 23.04
N VAL A 4 -19.06 48.38 22.33
CA VAL A 4 -19.20 48.59 20.88
C VAL A 4 -18.86 47.28 20.20
N ARG A 5 -19.86 46.52 19.77
CA ARG A 5 -19.66 45.36 18.90
C ARG A 5 -19.23 45.89 17.53
N ARG A 6 -17.95 45.74 17.18
CA ARG A 6 -17.46 45.98 15.82
C ARG A 6 -18.00 44.85 14.93
N GLY A 7 -18.89 45.18 14.00
CA GLY A 7 -19.38 44.25 12.99
C GLY A 7 -18.34 44.02 11.91
N PHE A 8 -18.27 42.80 11.39
CA PHE A 8 -17.40 42.42 10.27
C PHE A 8 -17.89 43.11 8.99
N THR A 9 -17.00 43.75 8.24
CA THR A 9 -17.40 44.39 6.99
C THR A 9 -17.45 43.38 5.86
N LEU A 10 -18.39 43.55 4.92
CA LEU A 10 -18.43 42.72 3.70
C LEU A 10 -17.16 42.88 2.86
N VAL A 11 -16.54 44.06 2.91
CA VAL A 11 -15.30 44.36 2.18
C VAL A 11 -14.12 43.58 2.76
N GLU A 12 -14.00 43.46 4.09
CA GLU A 12 -13.00 42.58 4.72
C GLU A 12 -13.17 41.13 4.27
N LEU A 13 -14.42 40.63 4.18
CA LEU A 13 -14.65 39.26 3.69
C LEU A 13 -14.23 39.09 2.24
N MET A 14 -14.58 40.06 1.39
CA MET A 14 -14.32 40.02 -0.05
C MET A 14 -12.83 39.96 -0.38
N VAL A 15 -12.00 40.75 0.30
CA VAL A 15 -10.54 40.74 0.06
C VAL A 15 -9.93 39.41 0.52
N VAL A 16 -10.42 38.84 1.62
CA VAL A 16 -9.91 37.55 2.12
C VAL A 16 -10.19 36.42 1.14
N ILE A 17 -11.42 36.31 0.64
CA ILE A 17 -11.74 35.26 -0.34
C ILE A 17 -10.99 35.45 -1.67
N ALA A 18 -10.71 36.71 -2.05
CA ALA A 18 -9.94 37.00 -3.25
C ALA A 18 -8.50 36.48 -3.13
N ILE A 19 -7.83 36.69 -1.99
CA ILE A 19 -6.47 36.19 -1.76
C ILE A 19 -6.45 34.66 -1.70
N ILE A 20 -7.41 34.03 -1.00
CA ILE A 20 -7.52 32.57 -0.94
C ILE A 20 -7.73 31.98 -2.34
N ALA A 21 -8.56 32.61 -3.18
CA ALA A 21 -8.82 32.16 -4.55
C ALA A 21 -7.53 32.18 -5.40
N VAL A 22 -6.70 33.21 -5.28
CA VAL A 22 -5.42 33.30 -6.00
C VAL A 22 -4.46 32.19 -5.54
N ILE A 23 -4.33 31.96 -4.24
CA ILE A 23 -3.47 30.90 -3.70
C ILE A 23 -3.98 29.52 -4.15
N ALA A 24 -5.29 29.27 -4.03
CA ALA A 24 -5.91 28.00 -4.41
C ALA A 24 -5.75 27.70 -5.90
N ALA A 25 -5.83 28.72 -6.77
CA ALA A 25 -5.68 28.56 -8.21
C ALA A 25 -4.30 28.01 -8.61
N VAL A 26 -3.24 28.38 -7.89
CA VAL A 26 -1.88 27.87 -8.16
C VAL A 26 -1.60 26.58 -7.37
N ALA A 27 -2.11 26.48 -6.14
CA ALA A 27 -1.84 25.34 -5.27
C ALA A 27 -2.56 24.05 -5.72
N LEU A 28 -3.81 24.16 -6.19
CA LEU A 28 -4.61 23.00 -6.57
C LEU A 28 -4.01 22.18 -7.73
N PRO A 29 -3.61 22.75 -8.88
CA PRO A 29 -3.02 21.97 -9.97
C PRO A 29 -1.71 21.30 -9.53
N ASN A 30 -0.88 21.98 -8.73
CA ASN A 30 0.34 21.42 -8.19
C ASN A 30 0.06 20.25 -7.24
N LEU A 31 -0.95 20.38 -6.37
CA LEU A 31 -1.39 19.32 -5.46
C LEU A 31 -1.84 18.07 -6.23
N LEU A 32 -2.61 18.23 -7.31
CA LEU A 32 -3.05 17.11 -8.15
C LEU A 32 -1.86 16.40 -8.82
N ALA A 33 -0.93 17.15 -9.40
CA ALA A 33 0.28 16.59 -10.00
C ALA A 33 1.14 15.84 -8.96
N THR A 34 1.29 16.42 -7.76
CA THR A 34 2.08 15.81 -6.68
C THR A 34 1.43 14.53 -6.15
N ARG A 35 0.09 14.51 -6.04
CA ARG A 35 -0.66 13.30 -5.66
C ARG A 35 -0.52 12.19 -6.69
N LEU A 36 -0.58 12.52 -7.98
CA LEU A 36 -0.38 11.53 -9.03
C LEU A 36 1.03 10.93 -8.96
N ALA A 37 2.06 11.77 -8.88
CA ALA A 37 3.44 11.33 -8.74
C ALA A 37 3.67 10.49 -7.46
N ALA A 38 3.03 10.85 -6.35
CA ALA A 38 3.09 10.08 -5.11
C ALA A 38 2.46 8.68 -5.26
N ASN A 39 1.32 8.58 -5.96
CA ASN A 39 0.68 7.30 -6.25
C ASN A 39 1.53 6.42 -7.18
N GLU A 40 2.14 7.00 -8.22
CA GLU A 40 3.07 6.31 -9.11
C GLU A 40 4.30 5.79 -8.33
N ALA A 41 4.89 6.64 -7.48
CA ALA A 41 6.01 6.24 -6.63
C ALA A 41 5.64 5.11 -5.67
N ALA A 42 4.44 5.15 -5.07
CA ALA A 42 3.93 4.09 -4.23
C ALA A 42 3.73 2.77 -5.00
N ALA A 43 3.17 2.84 -6.22
CA ALA A 43 3.00 1.67 -7.08
C ALA A 43 4.36 1.07 -7.51
N ILE A 44 5.36 1.90 -7.81
CA ILE A 44 6.71 1.43 -8.12
C ILE A 44 7.33 0.75 -6.88
N ALA A 45 7.15 1.32 -5.69
CA ALA A 45 7.65 0.74 -4.45
C ALA A 45 7.00 -0.62 -4.16
N THR A 46 5.69 -0.76 -4.35
CA THR A 46 5.01 -2.05 -4.16
C THR A 46 5.50 -3.10 -5.17
N LEU A 47 5.70 -2.73 -6.44
CA LEU A 47 6.27 -3.63 -7.45
C LEU A 47 7.70 -4.07 -7.10
N ARG A 48 8.56 -3.16 -6.62
CA ARG A 48 9.91 -3.51 -6.17
C ARG A 48 9.90 -4.49 -4.99
N ASN A 49 8.95 -4.31 -4.06
CA ASN A 49 8.76 -5.26 -2.97
C ASN A 49 8.34 -6.64 -3.48
N LEU A 50 7.46 -6.72 -4.49
CA LEU A 50 7.08 -7.99 -5.12
C LEU A 50 8.25 -8.67 -5.83
N VAL A 51 9.04 -7.93 -6.60
CA VAL A 51 10.25 -8.48 -7.26
C VAL A 51 11.22 -9.05 -6.23
N THR A 52 11.46 -8.32 -5.15
CA THR A 52 12.33 -8.78 -4.05
C THR A 52 11.76 -10.04 -3.39
N ALA A 53 10.44 -10.07 -3.15
CA ALA A 53 9.76 -11.21 -2.56
C ALA A 53 9.84 -12.47 -3.44
N GLN A 54 9.70 -12.31 -4.75
CA GLN A 54 9.84 -13.41 -5.71
C GLN A 54 11.26 -13.95 -5.79
N ALA A 55 12.27 -13.08 -5.79
CA ALA A 55 13.67 -13.50 -5.74
C ALA A 55 13.98 -14.27 -4.45
N GLN A 56 13.46 -13.81 -3.30
CA GLN A 56 13.56 -14.54 -2.03
C GLN A 56 12.87 -15.90 -2.08
N PHE A 57 11.73 -16.01 -2.75
CA PHE A 57 11.01 -17.27 -2.90
C PHE A 57 11.86 -18.29 -3.67
N GLN A 58 12.36 -17.92 -4.86
CA GLN A 58 13.21 -18.77 -5.69
C GLN A 58 14.48 -19.24 -4.94
N GLN A 59 15.11 -18.35 -4.17
CA GLN A 59 16.28 -18.68 -3.34
C GLN A 59 15.98 -19.70 -2.24
N ARG A 60 14.76 -19.66 -1.67
CA ARG A 60 14.40 -20.49 -0.52
C ARG A 60 13.85 -21.85 -0.90
N THR A 61 13.06 -21.92 -1.97
CA THR A 61 12.19 -23.10 -2.21
C THR A 61 12.72 -23.98 -3.33
N ARG A 62 13.50 -23.42 -4.28
CA ARG A 62 13.99 -24.13 -5.48
C ARG A 62 12.91 -25.00 -6.13
N LEU A 63 11.68 -24.50 -6.14
CA LEU A 63 10.56 -25.21 -6.71
C LEU A 63 10.74 -25.23 -8.23
N ASP A 64 10.65 -26.40 -8.84
CA ASP A 64 10.81 -26.63 -10.28
C ASP A 64 9.76 -27.68 -10.66
N VAL A 65 8.68 -27.23 -11.33
CA VAL A 65 7.51 -28.09 -11.63
C VAL A 65 7.66 -28.79 -12.98
N ASP A 66 8.31 -28.15 -13.94
CA ASP A 66 8.50 -28.66 -15.30
C ASP A 66 9.88 -29.29 -15.53
N ASN A 67 10.77 -29.27 -14.53
CA ASN A 67 12.11 -29.85 -14.53
C ASN A 67 13.05 -29.20 -15.57
N ASP A 68 12.88 -27.90 -15.80
CA ASP A 68 13.73 -27.14 -16.73
C ASP A 68 15.04 -26.64 -16.08
N GLY A 69 15.19 -26.82 -14.76
CA GLY A 69 16.35 -26.39 -13.99
C GLY A 69 16.32 -24.90 -13.60
N ILE A 70 15.21 -24.21 -13.84
CA ILE A 70 14.97 -22.81 -13.47
C ILE A 70 14.00 -22.78 -12.28
N GLY A 71 14.22 -21.85 -11.34
CA GLY A 71 13.34 -21.72 -10.17
C GLY A 71 12.01 -21.05 -10.51
N GLU A 72 10.91 -21.65 -10.05
CA GLU A 72 9.55 -21.13 -10.22
C GLU A 72 9.25 -19.92 -9.35
N PHE A 73 8.43 -19.01 -9.88
CA PHE A 73 7.88 -17.89 -9.11
C PHE A 73 6.74 -18.37 -8.22
N GLY A 74 6.65 -17.85 -7.01
CA GLY A 74 5.63 -18.25 -6.06
C GLY A 74 4.33 -17.47 -6.23
N SER A 75 3.21 -18.14 -5.98
CA SER A 75 1.89 -17.54 -5.89
C SER A 75 1.71 -16.75 -4.58
N PHE A 76 0.70 -15.88 -4.54
CA PHE A 76 0.45 -15.05 -3.35
C PHE A 76 0.20 -15.87 -2.08
N THR A 77 -0.46 -17.02 -2.21
CA THR A 77 -0.70 -17.96 -1.11
C THR A 77 0.60 -18.59 -0.59
N GLU A 78 1.56 -18.89 -1.48
CA GLU A 78 2.86 -19.47 -1.13
C GLU A 78 3.76 -18.45 -0.42
N LEU A 79 3.82 -17.22 -0.93
CA LEU A 79 4.66 -16.16 -0.35
C LEU A 79 4.10 -15.62 0.99
N SER A 80 2.79 -15.69 1.19
CA SER A 80 2.15 -15.24 2.44
C SER A 80 2.22 -16.29 3.56
N GLY A 81 2.64 -17.52 3.27
CA GLY A 81 2.73 -18.61 4.25
C GLY A 81 1.37 -19.06 4.81
N VAL A 82 0.25 -18.62 4.21
CA VAL A 82 -1.11 -18.96 4.66
C VAL A 82 -1.49 -20.39 4.27
N GLY A 83 -0.90 -20.94 3.21
CA GLY A 83 -1.19 -22.29 2.74
C GLY A 83 0.02 -23.01 2.15
N PRO A 84 -0.06 -24.34 2.00
CA PRO A 84 1.06 -25.16 1.54
C PRO A 84 1.45 -24.95 0.08
N GLY A 85 0.54 -24.40 -0.75
CA GLY A 85 0.76 -24.21 -2.17
C GLY A 85 1.30 -25.46 -2.87
N ARG A 86 2.19 -25.27 -3.84
CA ARG A 86 2.86 -26.37 -4.56
C ARG A 86 3.98 -27.02 -3.74
N MET A 87 4.45 -26.39 -2.67
CA MET A 87 5.49 -26.93 -1.79
C MET A 87 4.98 -28.03 -0.85
N GLY A 88 3.66 -28.21 -0.74
CA GLY A 88 3.06 -29.16 0.21
C GLY A 88 3.18 -28.75 1.68
N THR A 89 3.92 -27.69 2.00
CA THR A 89 4.10 -27.13 3.34
C THR A 89 4.07 -25.59 3.27
N PRO A 90 3.48 -24.90 4.27
CA PRO A 90 3.47 -23.44 4.28
C PRO A 90 4.87 -22.85 4.42
N LEU A 91 5.11 -21.69 3.79
CA LEU A 91 6.37 -21.00 3.88
C LEU A 91 6.54 -20.32 5.24
N VAL A 92 7.48 -20.81 6.05
CA VAL A 92 7.78 -20.28 7.39
C VAL A 92 9.27 -19.87 7.46
N PRO A 93 9.60 -18.61 7.82
CA PRO A 93 8.69 -17.47 7.95
C PRO A 93 8.14 -17.00 6.59
N PRO A 94 6.93 -16.42 6.56
CA PRO A 94 6.32 -15.87 5.34
C PRO A 94 7.11 -14.69 4.79
N ILE A 95 7.12 -14.53 3.46
CA ILE A 95 7.82 -13.45 2.76
C ILE A 95 6.97 -12.17 2.71
N LEU A 96 5.64 -12.29 2.57
CA LEU A 96 4.73 -11.14 2.34
C LEU A 96 3.99 -10.64 3.60
N ALA A 97 4.49 -10.95 4.79
CA ALA A 97 3.75 -10.96 6.05
C ALA A 97 3.21 -9.61 6.61
N GLY A 98 3.27 -8.48 5.89
CA GLY A 98 2.85 -7.18 6.45
C GLY A 98 2.19 -6.20 5.49
N VAL A 99 2.53 -6.24 4.19
CA VAL A 99 2.05 -5.23 3.22
C VAL A 99 0.85 -5.73 2.41
N PHE A 100 0.76 -7.03 2.19
CA PHE A 100 -0.29 -7.63 1.39
C PHE A 100 -0.81 -8.86 2.12
N ARG A 101 -1.76 -8.63 3.03
CA ARG A 101 -2.47 -9.70 3.72
C ARG A 101 -3.40 -10.37 2.72
N VAL A 102 -3.31 -11.69 2.57
CA VAL A 102 -4.29 -12.46 1.81
C VAL A 102 -5.63 -12.37 2.54
N LEU A 103 -6.66 -11.89 1.84
CA LEU A 103 -8.04 -11.98 2.29
C LEU A 103 -8.52 -13.41 2.00
N THR A 104 -8.27 -14.33 2.91
CA THR A 104 -8.91 -15.65 2.87
C THR A 104 -10.31 -15.50 3.46
N ASP A 105 -11.35 -15.87 2.69
CA ASP A 105 -12.74 -15.87 3.17
C ASP A 105 -13.00 -16.90 4.29
N ASP A 106 -12.01 -17.76 4.59
CA ASP A 106 -12.11 -18.76 5.63
C ASP A 106 -11.44 -18.28 6.93
N ALA A 107 -12.29 -17.88 7.88
CA ALA A 107 -11.93 -17.63 9.28
C ALA A 107 -11.26 -18.84 10.00
N ALA A 108 -11.11 -19.99 9.33
CA ALA A 108 -10.50 -21.19 9.88
C ALA A 108 -8.95 -21.23 9.78
N GLY A 109 -8.34 -20.48 8.86
CA GLY A 109 -6.89 -20.57 8.59
C GLY A 109 -5.97 -19.70 9.46
N GLN A 110 -6.49 -18.62 10.06
CA GLN A 110 -5.71 -17.68 10.86
C GLN A 110 -5.53 -18.09 12.34
N ALA A 111 -6.31 -19.06 12.83
CA ALA A 111 -6.24 -19.51 14.22
C ALA A 111 -5.03 -20.41 14.55
N ALA A 112 -4.34 -20.95 13.53
CA ALA A 112 -3.21 -21.86 13.72
C ALA A 112 -1.86 -21.15 13.85
N VAL A 113 -1.70 -19.94 13.31
CA VAL A 113 -0.41 -19.22 13.30
C VAL A 113 -0.19 -18.40 14.58
N ASN A 114 -1.25 -18.05 15.32
CA ASN A 114 -1.18 -17.30 16.58
C ASN A 114 -1.30 -18.20 17.83
N LYS A 115 -0.66 -19.38 17.78
CA LYS A 115 -0.46 -20.25 18.94
C LYS A 115 0.97 -20.80 18.94
N SER A 116 1.94 -19.93 19.17
CA SER A 116 3.27 -20.27 19.70
C SER A 116 3.82 -19.03 20.38
#